data_AF-A0A954TRN5-F1
#
_entry.id   AF-A0A954TRN5-F1
#
_cell.length_a   1.000
_cell.length_b   1.000
_cell.length_c   1.000
_cell.angle_alpha   90.00
_cell.angle_beta   90.00
_cell.angle_gamma   90.00
#
_symmetry.space_group_name_H-M   'P 1'
#
loop_
_entity.id
_entity.type
_entity.pdbx_description
1 polymer ?
#
loop_
_entity_poly.entity_id
_entity_poly.type
_entity_poly.pdbx_seq_one_letter_code
_entity_poly.pdbx_strand_id
1 'polypeptide(L)'
;VMLKPGTSVRIEAQGDSRILAGLRRAAAARGFREDPASEVILSGSAGPGQPEKRTYQLTSFGRLGGSQTEEHTVTPWIQRAEIRYRDQSAWGTQSGGVPFFVTFQEGGSLGTELQKSSQASYDMFNDLKLPEELLYPRYQKGLGSTQITVNGFVDKAN
;
A
#
# COMPACT_ATOMS: atom_id res chain seq x y z
N VAL A 1 16.60 -12.84 14.49
CA VAL A 1 15.33 -12.18 14.12
C VAL A 1 15.34 -10.76 14.68
N MET A 2 14.93 -9.77 13.90
CA MET A 2 14.94 -8.33 14.25
C MET A 2 13.69 -7.89 15.01
N LEU A 3 12.51 -8.43 14.65
CA LEU A 3 11.26 -8.17 15.34
C LEU A 3 10.66 -9.47 15.84
N LYS A 4 10.38 -9.50 17.14
CA LYS A 4 9.64 -10.55 17.84
C LYS A 4 8.64 -9.87 18.79
N PRO A 5 7.61 -10.58 19.28
CA PRO A 5 6.76 -10.04 20.33
C PRO A 5 7.59 -9.49 21.50
N GLY A 6 7.28 -8.28 21.95
CA GLY A 6 8.02 -7.55 22.98
C GLY A 6 9.12 -6.61 22.49
N THR A 7 9.40 -6.55 21.18
CA THR A 7 10.35 -5.56 20.62
C THR A 7 9.82 -4.13 20.76
N SER A 8 10.70 -3.22 21.16
CA SER A 8 10.44 -1.77 21.18
C SER A 8 10.40 -1.21 19.75
N VAL A 9 9.38 -0.43 19.42
CA VAL A 9 9.22 0.24 18.12
C VAL A 9 8.86 1.71 18.32
N ARG A 10 9.46 2.56 17.51
CA ARG A 10 9.09 3.97 17.39
C ARG A 10 8.00 4.09 16.33
N ILE A 11 6.87 4.70 16.66
CA ILE A 11 5.75 4.85 15.73
C ILE A 11 5.77 6.25 15.16
N GLU A 12 5.80 6.36 13.83
CA GLU A 12 5.78 7.63 13.10
C GLU A 12 4.60 7.65 12.13
N ALA A 13 3.64 8.53 12.34
CA ALA A 13 2.52 8.72 11.42
C ALA A 13 2.61 10.09 10.76
N GLN A 14 2.37 10.15 9.45
CA GLN A 14 2.27 11.41 8.71
C GLN A 14 0.83 11.62 8.25
N GLY A 15 0.27 12.80 8.54
CA GLY A 15 -1.07 13.20 8.09
C GLY A 15 -2.16 12.89 9.11
N ASP A 16 -3.12 12.03 8.74
CA ASP A 16 -4.36 11.82 9.49
C ASP A 16 -4.17 10.95 10.75
N SER A 17 -4.89 11.29 11.82
CA SER A 17 -4.89 10.56 13.10
C SER A 17 -5.26 9.07 12.99
N ARG A 18 -6.05 8.68 11.98
CA ARG A 18 -6.43 7.28 11.71
C ARG A 18 -5.23 6.39 11.40
N ILE A 19 -4.19 6.96 10.80
CA ILE A 19 -2.94 6.26 10.50
C ILE A 19 -2.26 5.86 11.80
N LEU A 20 -2.06 6.83 12.70
CA LEU A 20 -1.43 6.59 14.00
C LEU A 20 -2.20 5.54 14.81
N ALA A 21 -3.54 5.63 14.83
CA ALA A 21 -4.39 4.68 15.52
C ALA A 21 -4.27 3.25 14.95
N GLY A 22 -4.23 3.11 13.62
CA GLY A 22 -4.04 1.81 12.96
C GLY A 22 -2.66 1.21 13.20
N LEU A 23 -1.59 2.01 13.14
CA LEU A 23 -0.22 1.55 13.44
C LEU A 23 -0.10 1.06 14.88
N ARG A 24 -0.65 1.82 15.85
CA ARG A 24 -0.67 1.42 17.26
C ARG A 24 -1.45 0.13 17.49
N ARG A 25 -2.61 -0.02 16.85
CA ARG A 25 -3.41 -1.25 16.90
C ARG A 25 -2.63 -2.45 16.37
N ALA A 26 -2.00 -2.30 15.22
CA ALA A 26 -1.23 -3.36 14.58
C ALA A 26 0.02 -3.73 15.40
N ALA A 27 0.70 -2.75 15.99
CA ALA A 27 1.84 -2.95 16.89
C ALA A 27 1.42 -3.68 18.17
N ALA A 28 0.34 -3.23 18.82
CA ALA A 28 -0.19 -3.85 20.04
C ALA A 28 -0.67 -5.28 19.79
N ALA A 29 -1.33 -5.55 18.66
CA ALA A 29 -1.77 -6.89 18.27
C ALA A 29 -0.59 -7.88 18.08
N ARG A 30 0.61 -7.38 17.78
CA ARG A 30 1.85 -8.18 17.72
C ARG A 30 2.68 -8.14 19.00
N GLY A 31 2.22 -7.42 20.02
CA GLY A 31 2.92 -7.29 21.30
C GLY A 31 4.17 -6.41 21.23
N PHE A 32 4.29 -5.51 20.25
CA PHE A 32 5.37 -4.52 20.23
C PHE A 32 5.12 -3.43 21.28
N ARG A 33 6.20 -2.89 21.86
CA ARG A 33 6.12 -1.79 22.83
C ARG A 33 6.45 -0.49 22.14
N GLU A 34 5.61 0.53 22.33
CA GLU A 34 5.91 1.87 21.82
C GLU A 34 7.06 2.47 22.65
N ASP A 35 8.15 2.81 21.96
CA ASP A 35 9.35 3.41 22.56
C ASP A 35 9.89 4.47 21.60
N PRO A 36 9.78 5.77 21.95
CA PRO A 36 10.29 6.86 21.13
C PRO A 36 11.80 6.80 20.84
N ALA A 37 12.58 6.08 21.67
CA ALA A 37 14.02 5.93 21.50
C ALA A 37 14.42 4.70 20.66
N SER A 38 13.46 3.88 20.21
CA SER A 38 13.79 2.68 19.44
C SER A 38 14.40 3.00 18.08
N GLU A 39 15.40 2.19 17.68
CA GLU A 39 15.99 2.20 16.34
C GLU A 39 15.08 1.58 15.27
N VAL A 40 14.06 0.81 15.69
CA VAL A 40 13.06 0.23 14.79
C VAL A 40 11.91 1.23 14.65
N ILE A 41 11.68 1.70 13.43
CA ILE A 41 10.66 2.69 13.11
C ILE A 41 9.54 2.00 12.35
N LEU A 42 8.33 2.03 12.91
CA LEU A 42 7.10 1.71 12.21
C LEU A 42 6.49 3.02 11.71
N SER A 43 6.65 3.30 10.40
CA SER A 43 6.07 4.49 9.78
C SER A 43 4.83 4.19 8.96
N GLY A 44 3.92 5.16 8.89
CA GLY A 44 2.76 5.12 8.00
C GLY A 44 2.43 6.49 7.44
N SER A 45 1.96 6.50 6.19
CA SER A 45 1.53 7.70 5.48
C SER A 45 0.36 7.40 4.56
N ALA A 46 -0.46 8.41 4.31
CA ALA A 46 -1.50 8.36 3.29
C ALA A 46 -1.60 9.72 2.60
N GLY A 47 -1.77 9.72 1.28
CA GLY A 47 -1.83 10.94 0.51
C GLY A 47 -2.06 10.70 -0.97
N PRO A 48 -2.24 11.79 -1.74
CA PRO A 48 -2.28 11.69 -3.19
C PRO A 48 -0.93 11.17 -3.71
N GLY A 49 -1.00 10.15 -4.56
CA GLY A 49 0.13 9.61 -5.29
C GLY A 49 0.52 10.47 -6.49
N GLN A 50 1.36 9.92 -7.36
CA GLN A 50 1.68 10.57 -8.63
C GLN A 50 0.50 10.43 -9.60
N PRO A 51 0.14 11.47 -10.37
CA PRO A 51 -0.82 11.34 -11.46
C PRO A 51 -0.38 10.25 -12.44
N GLU A 52 -1.24 9.27 -12.66
CA GLU A 52 -1.03 8.20 -13.63
C GLU A 52 -1.98 8.37 -14.81
N LYS A 53 -1.40 8.30 -16.00
CA LYS A 53 -2.14 8.32 -17.26
C LYS A 53 -2.38 6.88 -17.70
N ARG A 54 -3.65 6.49 -17.86
CA ARG A 54 -4.05 5.13 -18.22
C ARG A 54 -5.02 5.15 -19.40
N THR A 55 -4.80 4.23 -20.33
CA THR A 55 -5.69 3.98 -21.47
C THR A 55 -6.46 2.70 -21.22
N TYR A 56 -7.79 2.79 -21.27
CA TYR A 56 -8.69 1.66 -21.07
C TYR A 56 -9.35 1.29 -22.39
N GLN A 57 -9.42 -0.01 -22.65
CA GLN A 57 -10.22 -0.55 -23.74
C GLN A 57 -11.60 -0.93 -23.20
N LEU A 58 -12.63 -0.23 -23.66
CA LEU A 58 -14.01 -0.51 -23.30
C LEU A 58 -14.46 -1.78 -24.02
N THR A 59 -14.85 -2.78 -23.26
CA THR A 59 -15.48 -4.00 -23.77
C THR A 59 -16.85 -4.14 -23.14
N SER A 60 -17.88 -4.41 -23.95
CA SER A 60 -19.23 -4.66 -23.47
C SER A 60 -19.62 -6.11 -23.75
N PHE A 61 -20.12 -6.80 -22.74
CA PHE A 61 -20.51 -8.21 -22.87
C PHE A 61 -21.77 -8.29 -23.76
N GLY A 62 -21.67 -8.94 -24.93
CA GLY A 62 -22.81 -9.20 -25.81
C GLY A 62 -23.01 -8.24 -26.99
N ARG A 63 -22.18 -7.21 -27.19
CA ARG A 63 -22.20 -6.37 -28.41
C ARG A 63 -20.92 -6.55 -29.23
N LEU A 64 -21.08 -7.17 -30.40
CA LEU A 64 -20.04 -7.26 -31.42
C LEU A 64 -19.93 -5.89 -32.12
N GLY A 65 -19.10 -4.99 -31.62
CA GLY A 65 -18.86 -3.72 -32.32
C GLY A 65 -18.25 -2.62 -31.48
N GLY A 66 -17.04 -2.20 -31.86
CA GLY A 66 -16.41 -0.95 -31.42
C GLY A 66 -15.53 -1.10 -30.19
N SER A 67 -14.26 -1.43 -30.40
CA SER A 67 -13.22 -1.22 -29.38
C SER A 67 -12.99 0.28 -29.22
N GLN A 68 -13.76 0.92 -28.36
CA GLN A 68 -13.50 2.30 -27.95
C GLN A 68 -12.43 2.31 -26.87
N THR A 69 -11.40 3.12 -27.08
CA THR A 69 -10.36 3.37 -26.09
C THR A 69 -10.59 4.74 -25.46
N GLU A 70 -10.60 4.80 -24.13
CA GLU A 70 -10.64 6.05 -23.38
C GLU A 70 -9.34 6.23 -22.58
N GLU A 71 -8.84 7.45 -22.57
CA GLU A 71 -7.65 7.83 -21.84
C GLU A 71 -8.02 8.73 -20.66
N HIS A 72 -7.56 8.37 -19.46
CA HIS A 72 -7.86 9.08 -18.24
C HIS A 72 -6.57 9.33 -17.45
N THR A 73 -6.44 10.54 -16.91
CA THR A 73 -5.38 10.90 -15.96
C THR A 73 -5.99 10.89 -14.56
N VAL A 74 -5.45 10.05 -13.68
CA VAL A 74 -6.00 9.83 -12.34
C VAL A 74 -4.88 10.00 -11.32
N THR A 75 -5.15 10.75 -10.25
CA THR A 75 -4.23 10.85 -9.11
C THR A 75 -4.73 9.92 -8.01
N PRO A 76 -4.16 8.71 -7.87
CA PRO A 76 -4.67 7.75 -6.89
C PRO A 76 -4.34 8.18 -5.48
N TRP A 77 -5.20 7.84 -4.52
CA TRP A 77 -4.87 7.93 -3.11
C TRP A 77 -4.06 6.71 -2.69
N ILE A 78 -2.86 6.94 -2.14
CA ILE A 78 -1.92 5.89 -1.78
C ILE A 78 -1.75 5.86 -0.27
N GLN A 79 -1.83 4.66 0.31
CA GLN A 79 -1.59 4.38 1.72
C GLN A 79 -0.33 3.50 1.82
N ARG A 80 0.57 3.82 2.74
CA ARG A 80 1.82 3.08 2.96
C ARG A 80 2.06 2.84 4.44
N ALA A 81 2.53 1.66 4.76
CA ALA A 81 3.08 1.34 6.07
C ALA A 81 4.40 0.60 5.88
N GLU A 82 5.41 0.96 6.67
CA GLU A 82 6.74 0.39 6.54
C GLU A 82 7.40 0.22 7.90
N ILE A 83 8.30 -0.74 7.97
CA ILE A 83 9.17 -0.97 9.11
C ILE A 83 10.59 -0.73 8.63
N ARG A 84 11.27 0.22 9.28
CA ARG A 84 12.67 0.58 9.02
C ARG A 84 13.51 0.26 10.25
N TYR A 85 14.75 -0.16 10.02
CA TYR A 85 15.76 -0.31 11.08
C TYR A 85 17.06 0.32 10.59
N ARG A 86 17.55 1.35 11.32
CA ARG A 86 18.76 2.10 10.93
C ARG A 86 18.73 2.53 9.45
N ASP A 87 17.62 3.14 9.05
CA ASP A 87 17.33 3.60 7.68
C ASP A 87 17.23 2.52 6.59
N GLN A 88 17.28 1.25 6.97
CA GLN A 88 17.04 0.13 6.05
C GLN A 88 15.59 -0.31 6.14
N SER A 89 14.88 -0.32 5.00
CA SER A 89 13.55 -0.92 4.92
C SER A 89 13.66 -2.42 5.19
N ALA A 90 13.01 -2.87 6.26
CA ALA A 90 12.92 -4.29 6.61
C ALA A 90 11.63 -4.90 6.08
N TRP A 91 10.57 -4.09 5.97
CA TRP A 91 9.27 -4.49 5.44
C TRP A 91 8.49 -3.26 5.00
N GLY A 92 7.60 -3.43 4.03
CA GLY A 92 6.64 -2.41 3.66
C GLY A 92 5.43 -3.03 2.99
N THR A 93 4.29 -2.36 3.16
CA THR A 93 3.07 -2.63 2.42
C THR A 93 2.50 -1.33 1.88
N GLN A 94 1.83 -1.42 0.75
CA GLN A 94 1.17 -0.30 0.09
C GLN A 94 -0.22 -0.75 -0.36
N SER A 95 -1.19 0.12 -0.20
CA SER A 95 -2.54 -0.03 -0.73
C SER A 95 -2.96 1.21 -1.51
N GLY A 96 -3.91 1.03 -2.42
CA GLY A 96 -4.34 2.04 -3.39
C GLY A 96 -3.59 1.97 -4.71
N GLY A 97 -3.97 2.83 -5.64
CA GLY A 97 -3.47 2.85 -7.02
C GLY A 97 -4.61 2.96 -8.02
N VAL A 98 -4.25 3.17 -9.28
CA VAL A 98 -5.23 3.21 -10.38
C VAL A 98 -5.55 1.77 -10.81
N PRO A 99 -6.83 1.36 -10.83
CA PRO A 99 -7.21 -0.02 -11.15
C PRO A 99 -6.90 -0.35 -12.62
N PHE A 100 -6.39 -1.56 -12.88
CA PHE A 100 -6.13 -2.06 -14.24
C PHE A 100 -7.39 -2.44 -15.00
N PHE A 101 -8.35 -3.02 -14.27
CA PHE A 101 -9.63 -3.43 -14.80
C PHE A 101 -10.73 -2.75 -13.99
N VAL A 102 -11.70 -2.22 -14.71
CA VAL A 102 -12.80 -1.48 -14.13
C VAL A 102 -14.08 -2.05 -14.70
N THR A 103 -14.99 -2.47 -13.82
CA THR A 103 -16.32 -2.95 -14.20
C THR A 103 -17.34 -1.97 -13.67
N PHE A 104 -18.26 -1.53 -14.52
CA PHE A 104 -19.34 -0.64 -14.14
C PHE A 104 -20.64 -1.11 -14.82
N GLN A 105 -21.78 -0.78 -14.21
CA GLN A 105 -23.09 -1.17 -14.72
C GLN A 105 -23.49 -0.35 -15.96
N GLU A 106 -24.47 -0.84 -16.71
CA GLU A 106 -25.05 -0.12 -17.86
C GLU A 106 -25.60 1.24 -17.41
N GLY A 107 -25.11 2.33 -18.03
CA GLY A 107 -25.41 3.71 -17.63
C GLY A 107 -24.39 4.34 -16.67
N GLY A 108 -23.42 3.58 -16.15
CA GLY A 108 -22.26 4.11 -15.44
C GLY A 108 -21.19 4.66 -16.40
N SER A 109 -20.20 5.37 -15.86
CA SER A 109 -19.05 5.88 -16.62
C SER A 109 -17.72 5.41 -16.03
N LEU A 110 -16.74 5.17 -16.90
CA LEU A 110 -15.37 4.82 -16.51
C LEU A 110 -14.76 5.90 -15.61
N GLY A 111 -14.96 7.17 -15.95
CA GLY A 111 -14.44 8.30 -15.17
C GLY A 111 -14.97 8.32 -13.73
N THR A 112 -16.26 8.02 -13.52
CA THR A 112 -16.84 7.95 -12.16
C THR A 112 -16.18 6.85 -11.33
N GLU A 113 -15.89 5.70 -11.92
CA GLU A 113 -15.29 4.58 -11.21
C GLU A 113 -13.80 4.84 -10.91
N LEU A 114 -13.08 5.46 -11.86
CA LEU A 114 -11.70 5.90 -11.67
C LEU A 114 -11.57 6.96 -10.58
N GLN A 115 -12.54 7.88 -10.47
CA GLN A 115 -12.58 8.91 -9.42
C GLN A 115 -12.56 8.30 -8.01
N LYS A 116 -13.13 7.09 -7.83
CA LYS A 116 -13.11 6.41 -6.52
C LYS A 116 -11.69 6.10 -6.06
N SER A 117 -10.78 5.81 -6.99
CA SER A 117 -9.36 5.56 -6.66
C SER A 117 -8.62 6.80 -6.19
N SER A 118 -9.12 8.00 -6.49
CA SER A 118 -8.60 9.28 -6.01
C SER A 118 -9.17 9.73 -4.67
N GLN A 119 -10.20 9.05 -4.15
CA GLN A 119 -10.82 9.41 -2.88
C GLN A 119 -9.92 9.05 -1.69
N ALA A 120 -9.87 9.95 -0.71
CA ALA A 120 -9.12 9.70 0.51
C ALA A 120 -9.69 8.48 1.26
N SER A 121 -8.86 7.45 1.41
CA SER A 121 -9.16 6.23 2.18
C SER A 121 -8.06 5.95 3.18
N TYR A 122 -8.44 5.36 4.31
CA TYR A 122 -7.55 4.91 5.37
C TYR A 122 -7.78 3.44 5.71
N ASP A 123 -8.45 2.71 4.82
CA ASP A 123 -8.93 1.35 5.07
C ASP A 123 -7.79 0.36 5.29
N MET A 124 -6.62 0.59 4.70
CA MET A 124 -5.43 -0.23 4.94
C MET A 124 -5.05 -0.25 6.43
N PHE A 125 -5.27 0.85 7.14
CA PHE A 125 -4.93 0.99 8.56
C PHE A 125 -6.00 0.38 9.50
N ASN A 126 -7.20 0.09 8.99
CA ASN A 126 -8.24 -0.59 9.77
C ASN A 126 -7.85 -2.04 10.05
N ASP A 127 -7.34 -2.73 9.03
CA ASP A 127 -6.99 -4.16 9.05
C ASP A 127 -5.49 -4.42 8.85
N LEU A 128 -4.64 -3.43 9.16
CA LEU A 128 -3.19 -3.55 8.99
C LEU A 128 -2.65 -4.73 9.81
N LYS A 129 -2.04 -5.69 9.12
CA LYS A 129 -1.36 -6.84 9.72
C LYS A 129 0.15 -6.69 9.55
N LEU A 130 0.86 -6.54 10.66
CA LEU A 130 2.32 -6.62 10.67
C LEU A 130 2.76 -8.10 10.58
N PRO A 131 3.90 -8.37 9.94
CA PRO A 131 4.47 -9.72 9.87
C PRO A 131 4.83 -10.24 11.28
N GLU A 132 4.79 -11.57 11.44
CA GLU A 132 5.04 -12.22 12.74
C GLU A 132 6.51 -12.19 13.13
N GLU A 133 7.38 -12.38 12.13
CA GLU A 133 8.82 -12.31 12.27
C GLU A 133 9.41 -11.50 11.12
N LEU A 134 10.38 -10.65 11.43
CA LEU A 134 11.22 -10.00 10.43
C LEU A 134 12.67 -10.33 10.72
N LEU A 135 13.37 -10.87 9.73
CA LEU A 135 14.82 -11.01 9.75
C LEU A 135 15.46 -9.63 9.60
N TYR A 136 16.66 -9.45 10.17
CA TYR A 136 17.41 -8.22 9.94
C TYR A 136 17.66 -8.04 8.43
N PRO A 137 17.58 -6.81 7.88
CA PRO A 137 17.81 -6.55 6.46
C PRO A 137 19.13 -7.13 5.93
N ARG A 138 20.19 -7.15 6.77
CA ARG A 138 21.48 -7.77 6.44
C ARG A 138 21.43 -9.26 6.11
N TYR A 139 20.41 -9.98 6.59
CA TYR A 139 20.17 -11.39 6.30
C TYR A 139 19.08 -11.60 5.24
N GLN A 140 18.38 -10.54 4.82
CA GLN A 140 17.36 -10.63 3.76
C GLN A 140 17.98 -10.74 2.36
N LYS A 141 19.19 -10.22 2.13
CA LYS A 141 19.88 -10.24 0.82
C LYS A 141 20.23 -11.64 0.27
N GLY A 142 20.03 -12.71 1.04
CA GLY A 142 20.21 -14.11 0.59
C GLY A 142 18.92 -14.81 0.17
N LEU A 143 17.76 -14.18 0.32
CA LEU A 143 16.44 -14.72 0.02
C LEU A 143 15.71 -13.67 -0.83
N GLY A 144 15.58 -13.92 -2.14
CA GLY A 144 15.05 -12.96 -3.10
C GLY A 144 13.79 -12.22 -2.59
N SER A 145 13.82 -10.89 -2.63
CA SER A 145 12.70 -10.07 -2.19
C SER A 145 11.78 -9.78 -3.38
N THR A 146 10.60 -10.40 -3.41
CA THR A 146 9.58 -10.09 -4.41
C THR A 146 8.67 -8.99 -3.89
N GLN A 147 8.65 -7.84 -4.58
CA GLN A 147 7.69 -6.78 -4.30
C GLN A 147 6.44 -7.04 -5.13
N ILE A 148 5.31 -7.35 -4.49
CA ILE A 148 4.02 -7.43 -5.17
C ILE A 148 3.46 -6.00 -5.27
N THR A 149 3.36 -5.49 -6.48
CA THR A 149 2.66 -4.23 -6.77
C THR A 149 1.41 -4.51 -7.58
N VAL A 150 0.49 -3.55 -7.64
CA VAL A 150 -0.68 -3.62 -8.53
C VAL A 150 -0.25 -3.81 -9.99
N ASN A 151 0.95 -3.36 -10.35
CA ASN A 151 1.57 -3.49 -11.67
C ASN A 151 2.29 -4.85 -11.88
N GLY A 152 2.14 -5.82 -10.97
CA GLY A 152 2.78 -7.14 -11.03
C GLY A 152 3.94 -7.32 -10.05
N PHE A 153 4.61 -8.47 -10.17
CA PHE A 153 5.83 -8.78 -9.42
C PHE A 153 6.96 -7.88 -9.90
N VAL A 154 7.41 -6.98 -9.05
CA VAL A 154 8.68 -6.28 -9.25
C VAL A 154 9.72 -7.10 -8.51
N ASP A 155 10.49 -7.88 -9.26
CA ASP A 155 11.70 -8.50 -8.74
C ASP A 155 12.73 -7.40 -8.51
N LYS A 156 13.08 -7.16 -7.24
CA LYS A 156 14.24 -6.35 -6.91
C LYS A 156 15.43 -7.29 -6.77
N ALA A 157 15.88 -7.82 -7.90
CA ALA A 157 17.24 -8.29 -8.02
C ALA A 157 18.15 -7.05 -8.04
N ASN A 158 19.20 -7.07 -7.20
CA ASN A 158 20.31 -6.14 -7.40
C ASN A 158 21.07 -6.51 -8.67
#